data_AF-A0A161K1R4-F1
#
_entry.id   AF-A0A161K1R4-F1
#
_cell.length_a   1.000
_cell.length_b   1.000
_cell.length_c   1.000
_cell.angle_alpha   90.00
_cell.angle_beta   90.00
_cell.angle_gamma   90.00
#
_symmetry.space_group_name_H-M   'P 1'
#
loop_
_entity.id
_entity.type
_entity.pdbx_description
1 polymer ?
#
loop_
_entity_poly.entity_id
_entity_poly.type
_entity_poly.pdbx_seq_one_letter_code
_entity_poly.pdbx_strand_id
1 'polypeptide(L)'
;MFRSFAVSVSLIALAAPALAQSPLEQALSASADGPLYAFDLALSSDEVDALMRVDPSQPEGKRLSVISPEPEDWSEDFAKRVENMKANTDGEIWCQDFAENIPAADAKLVSETDTTATYSFRPKPGAEPDDMDKVYKHLIGKVVVDKTAPGILNYEMVAEKPFKPMPVAKIKQFEMKVACDRAPDGRTHVVSLDVTVEGSAMMKSFSQSDRQLISNLTPIPNSGTGSR
;
A
#
# COMPACT_ATOMS: atom_id res chain seq x y z
N MET A 1 -5.85 -73.17 -27.27
CA MET A 1 -5.44 -71.78 -27.52
C MET A 1 -6.51 -70.87 -26.93
N PHE A 2 -6.26 -70.30 -25.74
CA PHE A 2 -7.21 -69.44 -25.03
C PHE A 2 -7.07 -68.00 -25.54
N ARG A 3 -8.18 -67.38 -25.98
CA ARG A 3 -8.25 -65.97 -26.37
C ARG A 3 -8.81 -65.16 -25.21
N SER A 4 -7.96 -64.37 -24.56
CA SER A 4 -8.36 -63.38 -23.54
C SER A 4 -8.92 -62.13 -24.20
N PHE A 5 -10.12 -61.72 -23.81
CA PHE A 5 -10.71 -60.41 -24.10
C PHE A 5 -10.16 -59.39 -23.09
N ALA A 6 -9.43 -58.38 -23.57
CA ALA A 6 -9.02 -57.24 -22.76
C ALA A 6 -10.13 -56.17 -22.77
N VAL A 7 -10.71 -55.92 -21.60
CA VAL A 7 -11.67 -54.83 -21.36
C VAL A 7 -10.87 -53.53 -21.23
N SER A 8 -11.07 -52.61 -22.17
CA SER A 8 -10.50 -51.27 -22.11
C SER A 8 -11.42 -50.36 -21.30
N VAL A 9 -11.02 -50.00 -20.08
CA VAL A 9 -11.70 -48.99 -19.27
C VAL A 9 -11.23 -47.61 -19.74
N SER A 10 -12.13 -46.87 -20.39
CA SER A 10 -11.90 -45.47 -20.76
C SER A 10 -12.12 -44.59 -19.53
N LEU A 11 -11.06 -43.97 -19.02
CA LEU A 11 -11.12 -42.93 -17.99
C LEU A 11 -11.58 -41.62 -18.63
N ILE A 12 -12.81 -41.21 -18.31
CA ILE A 12 -13.33 -39.87 -18.60
C ILE A 12 -12.70 -38.91 -17.58
N ALA A 13 -11.71 -38.13 -18.00
CA ALA A 13 -11.16 -37.04 -17.20
C ALA A 13 -12.20 -35.91 -17.11
N LEU A 14 -12.82 -35.75 -15.94
CA LEU A 14 -13.59 -34.57 -15.59
C LEU A 14 -12.63 -33.38 -15.50
N ALA A 15 -12.57 -32.57 -16.55
CA ALA A 15 -11.95 -31.25 -16.49
C ALA A 15 -12.84 -30.38 -15.58
N ALA A 16 -12.46 -30.27 -14.30
CA ALA A 16 -13.03 -29.24 -13.44
C ALA A 16 -12.68 -27.86 -14.06
N PRO A 17 -13.64 -26.94 -14.20
CA PRO A 17 -13.32 -25.58 -14.62
C PRO A 17 -12.38 -25.00 -13.56
N ALA A 18 -11.14 -24.71 -13.96
CA ALA A 18 -10.28 -23.87 -13.15
C ALA A 18 -11.03 -22.54 -12.98
N LEU A 19 -11.49 -22.24 -11.77
CA LEU A 19 -12.06 -20.94 -11.46
C LEU A 19 -10.94 -19.93 -11.68
N ALA A 20 -11.00 -19.22 -12.80
CA ALA A 20 -10.04 -18.17 -13.11
C ALA A 20 -10.19 -17.09 -12.03
N GLN A 21 -9.12 -16.84 -11.28
CA GLN A 21 -9.07 -15.75 -10.30
C GLN A 21 -9.39 -14.43 -11.00
N SER A 22 -10.17 -13.57 -10.34
CA SER A 22 -10.44 -12.22 -10.82
C SER A 22 -9.13 -11.41 -10.91
N PRO A 23 -9.08 -10.33 -11.75
CA PRO A 23 -7.93 -9.44 -11.78
C PRO A 23 -7.54 -8.90 -10.39
N LEU A 24 -8.54 -8.63 -9.55
CA LEU A 24 -8.30 -8.22 -8.16
C LEU A 24 -7.57 -9.31 -7.38
N GLU A 25 -8.08 -10.53 -7.36
CA GLU A 25 -7.45 -11.64 -6.62
C GLU A 25 -6.03 -11.93 -7.10
N GLN A 26 -5.78 -11.85 -8.41
CA GLN A 26 -4.45 -11.98 -8.99
C GLN A 26 -3.51 -10.87 -8.51
N ALA A 27 -3.97 -9.61 -8.51
CA ALA A 27 -3.17 -8.49 -8.02
C ALA A 27 -2.90 -8.58 -6.52
N LEU A 28 -3.88 -8.95 -5.71
CA LEU A 28 -3.73 -9.11 -4.25
C LEU A 28 -2.88 -10.32 -3.86
N SER A 29 -2.64 -11.25 -4.77
CA SER A 29 -1.76 -12.41 -4.58
C SER A 29 -0.41 -12.27 -5.28
N ALA A 30 -0.11 -11.09 -5.85
CA ALA A 30 1.18 -10.82 -6.46
C ALA A 30 2.31 -11.01 -5.43
N SER A 31 3.44 -11.57 -5.90
CA SER A 31 4.56 -11.86 -5.01
C SER A 31 5.11 -10.57 -4.39
N ALA A 32 5.32 -10.61 -3.07
CA ALA A 32 6.06 -9.59 -2.34
C ALA A 32 7.59 -9.81 -2.40
N ASP A 33 8.05 -10.93 -2.96
CA ASP A 33 9.45 -11.31 -2.97
C ASP A 33 10.24 -10.52 -4.01
N GLY A 34 11.41 -10.02 -3.60
CA GLY A 34 12.35 -9.37 -4.49
C GLY A 34 13.51 -8.74 -3.74
N PRO A 35 14.43 -8.06 -4.45
CA PRO A 35 15.54 -7.36 -3.81
C PRO A 35 15.05 -6.20 -2.94
N LEU A 36 15.90 -5.77 -2.02
CA LEU A 36 15.72 -4.51 -1.30
C LEU A 36 16.08 -3.35 -2.24
N TYR A 37 15.46 -2.19 -2.01
CA TYR A 37 15.78 -0.95 -2.71
C TYR A 37 16.15 0.13 -1.72
N ALA A 38 17.20 0.88 -2.04
CA ALA A 38 17.45 2.18 -1.45
C ALA A 38 16.77 3.25 -2.31
N PHE A 39 16.21 4.29 -1.69
CA PHE A 39 15.40 5.30 -2.36
C PHE A 39 15.44 6.63 -1.62
N ASP A 40 15.01 7.68 -2.31
CA ASP A 40 14.83 9.00 -1.71
C ASP A 40 13.36 9.20 -1.38
N LEU A 41 13.11 9.73 -0.18
CA LEU A 41 11.79 10.08 0.35
C LEU A 41 11.72 11.59 0.51
N ALA A 42 10.90 12.24 -0.32
CA ALA A 42 10.56 13.65 -0.13
C ALA A 42 9.24 13.75 0.65
N LEU A 43 9.26 14.53 1.73
CA LEU A 43 8.09 14.87 2.52
C LEU A 43 7.77 16.34 2.32
N SER A 44 6.49 16.67 2.15
CA SER A 44 6.01 18.04 2.11
C SER A 44 4.74 18.14 2.95
N SER A 45 4.71 19.09 3.86
CA SER A 45 3.54 19.45 4.67
C SER A 45 3.51 20.94 4.93
N ASP A 46 2.47 21.41 5.62
CA ASP A 46 2.39 22.82 6.06
C ASP A 46 3.51 23.21 7.05
N GLU A 47 4.22 22.24 7.64
CA GLU A 47 5.25 22.45 8.65
C GLU A 47 6.67 22.28 8.12
N VAL A 48 6.90 21.33 7.21
CA VAL A 48 8.25 20.99 6.76
C VAL A 48 8.27 20.41 5.34
N ASP A 49 9.24 20.88 4.57
CA ASP A 49 9.71 20.20 3.36
C ASP A 49 11.04 19.51 3.68
N ALA A 50 11.10 18.19 3.53
CA ALA A 50 12.28 17.41 3.83
C ALA A 50 12.60 16.41 2.70
N LEU A 51 13.89 16.21 2.45
CA LEU A 51 14.40 15.15 1.58
C LEU A 51 15.24 14.21 2.43
N MET A 52 14.96 12.91 2.32
CA MET A 52 15.63 11.87 3.10
C MET A 52 16.08 10.75 2.18
N ARG A 53 17.17 10.06 2.55
CA ARG A 53 17.61 8.81 1.93
C ARG A 53 17.25 7.65 2.86
N VAL A 54 16.59 6.65 2.29
CA VAL A 54 16.34 5.36 2.95
C VAL A 54 17.22 4.29 2.31
N ASP A 55 18.01 3.60 3.12
CA ASP A 55 18.86 2.47 2.74
C ASP A 55 18.59 1.28 3.67
N PRO A 56 17.71 0.34 3.25
CA PRO A 56 17.37 -0.83 4.04
C PRO A 56 18.52 -1.83 4.26
N SER A 57 19.68 -1.66 3.61
CA SER A 57 20.88 -2.48 3.93
C SER A 57 21.55 -2.08 5.23
N GLN A 58 21.27 -0.87 5.74
CA GLN A 58 21.79 -0.42 7.02
C GLN A 58 21.06 -1.10 8.19
N PRO A 59 21.71 -1.18 9.38
CA PRO A 59 21.06 -1.63 10.60
C PRO A 59 19.79 -0.81 10.91
N GLU A 60 18.84 -1.45 11.60
CA GLU A 60 17.65 -0.78 12.16
C GLU A 60 18.07 0.47 12.97
N GLY A 61 17.27 1.54 12.89
CA GLY A 61 17.63 2.85 13.47
C GLY A 61 18.63 3.67 12.64
N LYS A 62 19.28 3.09 11.63
CA LYS A 62 20.27 3.77 10.75
C LYS A 62 19.91 3.75 9.27
N ARG A 63 18.74 3.22 8.91
CA ARG A 63 18.27 3.12 7.53
C ARG A 63 17.88 4.46 6.93
N LEU A 64 17.55 5.45 7.75
CA LEU A 64 17.12 6.77 7.29
C LEU A 64 18.17 7.84 7.61
N SER A 65 18.47 8.67 6.63
CA SER A 65 19.28 9.88 6.77
C SER A 65 18.58 11.07 6.11
N VAL A 66 18.63 12.23 6.76
CA VAL A 66 18.04 13.47 6.22
C VAL A 66 19.09 14.16 5.35
N ILE A 67 18.73 14.47 4.10
CA ILE A 67 19.55 15.22 3.14
C ILE A 67 19.30 16.72 3.30
N SER A 68 18.03 17.12 3.46
CA SER A 68 17.62 18.49 3.73
C SER A 68 16.32 18.52 4.54
N PRO A 69 16.09 19.50 5.42
CA PRO A 69 16.99 20.60 5.78
C PRO A 69 18.20 20.13 6.62
N GLU A 70 19.21 20.99 6.79
CA GLU A 70 20.38 20.68 7.61
C GLU A 70 20.01 20.58 9.10
N PRO A 71 20.69 19.76 9.92
CA PRO A 71 20.32 19.52 11.32
C PRO A 71 20.21 20.76 12.21
N GLU A 72 20.95 21.82 11.90
CA GLU A 72 20.90 23.10 12.64
C GLU A 72 19.61 23.88 12.40
N ASP A 73 18.91 23.61 11.29
CA ASP A 73 17.64 24.24 10.93
C ASP A 73 16.42 23.46 11.43
N TRP A 74 16.63 22.36 12.15
CA TRP A 74 15.53 21.51 12.60
C TRP A 74 14.79 22.16 13.77
N SER A 75 13.47 22.25 13.65
CA SER A 75 12.61 22.47 14.81
C SER A 75 12.67 21.26 15.75
N GLU A 76 12.35 21.46 17.04
CA GLU A 76 12.29 20.35 18.00
C GLU A 76 11.30 19.26 17.59
N ASP A 77 10.17 19.66 16.98
CA ASP A 77 9.13 18.73 16.54
C ASP A 77 9.56 17.96 15.28
N PHE A 78 10.27 18.62 14.35
CA PHE A 78 10.86 17.93 13.21
C PHE A 78 11.95 16.94 13.65
N ALA A 79 12.80 17.33 14.61
CA ALA A 79 13.81 16.44 15.17
C ALA A 79 13.19 15.18 15.80
N LYS A 80 12.12 15.33 16.60
CA LYS A 80 11.37 14.20 17.17
C LYS A 80 10.74 13.33 16.08
N ARG A 81 10.18 13.94 15.02
CA ARG A 81 9.62 13.22 13.88
C ARG A 81 10.70 12.38 13.19
N VAL A 82 11.87 12.95 12.93
CA VAL A 82 13.00 12.25 12.32
C VAL A 82 13.47 11.07 13.18
N GLU A 83 13.60 11.25 14.50
CA GLU A 83 13.98 10.16 15.40
C GLU A 83 12.94 9.03 15.41
N ASN A 84 11.65 9.38 15.42
CA ASN A 84 10.57 8.39 15.28
C ASN A 84 10.63 7.67 13.93
N MET A 85 10.89 8.39 12.83
CA MET A 85 11.02 7.77 11.51
C MET A 85 12.23 6.83 11.45
N LYS A 86 13.39 7.22 11.99
CA LYS A 86 14.57 6.35 12.05
C LYS A 86 14.29 5.04 12.79
N ALA A 87 13.54 5.10 13.88
CA ALA A 87 13.20 3.95 14.70
C ALA A 87 12.27 2.96 13.98
N ASN A 88 11.40 3.43 13.08
CA ASN A 88 10.34 2.62 12.48
C ASN A 88 10.47 2.44 10.94
N THR A 89 11.52 2.97 10.30
CA THR A 89 11.67 2.84 8.85
C THR A 89 12.28 1.49 8.49
N ASP A 90 11.48 0.64 7.86
CA ASP A 90 11.90 -0.69 7.40
C ASP A 90 12.22 -0.79 5.91
N GLY A 91 11.92 0.27 5.15
CA GLY A 91 12.12 0.29 3.70
C GLY A 91 10.97 -0.33 2.92
N GLU A 92 9.84 -0.54 3.56
CA GLU A 92 8.59 -0.99 2.94
C GLU A 92 8.00 0.16 2.13
N ILE A 93 8.00 -0.01 0.81
CA ILE A 93 7.48 0.94 -0.16
C ILE A 93 6.47 0.29 -1.09
N TRP A 94 6.00 -0.91 -0.77
CA TRP A 94 5.33 -1.77 -1.73
C TRP A 94 3.84 -1.50 -1.72
N CYS A 95 3.25 -1.35 -2.91
CA CYS A 95 1.80 -1.18 -2.98
C CYS A 95 1.03 -2.46 -2.64
N GLN A 96 1.73 -3.59 -2.58
CA GLN A 96 1.17 -4.86 -2.12
C GLN A 96 0.77 -4.81 -0.65
N ASP A 97 1.37 -3.93 0.16
CA ASP A 97 1.08 -3.83 1.59
C ASP A 97 -0.38 -3.38 1.82
N PHE A 98 -0.96 -2.61 0.90
CA PHE A 98 -2.39 -2.23 0.95
C PHE A 98 -3.36 -3.40 0.73
N ALA A 99 -2.89 -4.55 0.22
CA ALA A 99 -3.74 -5.69 -0.06
C ALA A 99 -4.43 -6.22 1.20
N GLU A 100 -3.80 -6.07 2.37
CA GLU A 100 -4.39 -6.50 3.64
C GLU A 100 -5.68 -5.75 3.98
N ASN A 101 -5.85 -4.51 3.52
CA ASN A 101 -7.05 -3.71 3.81
C ASN A 101 -8.18 -3.93 2.79
N ILE A 102 -7.95 -4.73 1.74
CA ILE A 102 -8.89 -4.94 0.63
C ILE A 102 -9.62 -6.29 0.82
N PRO A 103 -10.90 -6.29 1.22
CA PRO A 103 -11.69 -7.52 1.26
C PRO A 103 -12.12 -7.91 -0.16
N ALA A 104 -11.32 -8.74 -0.83
CA ALA A 104 -11.58 -9.18 -2.21
C ALA A 104 -13.00 -9.72 -2.45
N ALA A 105 -13.54 -10.47 -1.48
CA ALA A 105 -14.88 -11.06 -1.55
C ALA A 105 -16.02 -10.02 -1.57
N ASP A 106 -15.80 -8.85 -0.97
CA ASP A 106 -16.80 -7.77 -0.85
C ASP A 106 -16.55 -6.62 -1.84
N ALA A 107 -15.44 -6.67 -2.57
CA ALA A 107 -15.07 -5.66 -3.54
C ALA A 107 -15.97 -5.73 -4.79
N LYS A 108 -16.41 -4.56 -5.26
CA LYS A 108 -17.30 -4.41 -6.40
C LYS A 108 -16.55 -3.81 -7.57
N LEU A 109 -16.58 -4.47 -8.73
CA LEU A 109 -16.04 -3.92 -9.97
C LEU A 109 -16.83 -2.65 -10.35
N VAL A 110 -16.10 -1.56 -10.54
CA VAL A 110 -16.65 -0.23 -10.91
C VAL A 110 -16.46 0.02 -12.40
N SER A 111 -15.27 -0.29 -12.92
CA SER A 111 -14.93 -0.12 -14.32
C SER A 111 -13.82 -1.06 -14.71
N GLU A 112 -13.78 -1.44 -15.98
CA GLU A 112 -12.76 -2.31 -16.54
C GLU A 112 -12.36 -1.81 -17.94
N THR A 113 -11.08 -1.87 -18.23
CA THR A 113 -10.51 -1.64 -19.56
C THR A 113 -9.78 -2.91 -20.02
N ASP A 114 -9.14 -2.88 -21.19
CA ASP A 114 -8.34 -4.00 -21.66
C ASP A 114 -7.16 -4.31 -20.70
N THR A 115 -6.60 -3.29 -20.05
CA THR A 115 -5.37 -3.41 -19.25
C THR A 115 -5.56 -3.21 -17.75
N THR A 116 -6.68 -2.63 -17.30
CA THR A 116 -6.92 -2.37 -15.87
C THR A 116 -8.32 -2.72 -15.43
N ALA A 117 -8.47 -3.04 -14.14
CA ALA A 117 -9.76 -3.18 -13.48
C ALA A 117 -9.79 -2.31 -12.23
N THR A 118 -10.91 -1.62 -12.00
CA THR A 118 -11.13 -0.73 -10.87
C THR A 118 -12.21 -1.28 -9.97
N TYR A 119 -11.93 -1.39 -8.67
CA TYR A 119 -12.86 -1.90 -7.69
C TYR A 119 -13.12 -0.86 -6.59
N SER A 120 -14.34 -0.85 -6.03
CA SER A 120 -14.65 -0.15 -4.78
C SER A 120 -14.95 -1.16 -3.68
N PHE A 121 -14.59 -0.85 -2.45
CA PHE A 121 -14.77 -1.74 -1.31
C PHE A 121 -14.93 -0.93 -0.01
N ARG A 122 -15.36 -1.60 1.06
CA ARG A 122 -15.22 -1.07 2.42
C ARG A 122 -13.89 -1.59 2.96
N PRO A 123 -12.91 -0.70 3.29
CA PRO A 123 -11.63 -1.17 3.80
C PRO A 123 -11.84 -1.86 5.15
N LYS A 124 -11.05 -2.91 5.39
CA LYS A 124 -10.98 -3.56 6.71
C LYS A 124 -9.72 -3.10 7.44
N PRO A 125 -9.76 -2.94 8.77
CA PRO A 125 -8.53 -2.70 9.53
C PRO A 125 -7.52 -3.83 9.37
N GLY A 126 -6.26 -3.54 9.69
CA GLY A 126 -5.19 -4.52 9.74
C GLY A 126 -5.43 -5.60 10.81
N ALA A 127 -4.49 -6.55 10.93
CA ALA A 127 -4.62 -7.66 11.87
C ALA A 127 -4.61 -7.23 13.34
N GLU A 128 -3.92 -6.13 13.66
CA GLU A 128 -3.85 -5.57 15.01
C GLU A 128 -4.78 -4.35 15.14
N PRO A 129 -5.70 -4.33 16.12
CA PRO A 129 -6.58 -3.20 16.34
C PRO A 129 -5.81 -1.93 16.73
N ASP A 130 -6.10 -0.82 16.07
CA ASP A 130 -5.52 0.48 16.39
C ASP A 130 -6.58 1.59 16.46
N ASP A 131 -6.16 2.85 16.64
CA ASP A 131 -7.08 3.98 16.64
C ASP A 131 -7.69 4.28 15.25
N MET A 132 -7.06 3.79 14.17
CA MET A 132 -7.56 3.93 12.79
C MET A 132 -8.75 3.02 12.50
N ASP A 133 -8.98 1.94 13.28
CA ASP A 133 -10.20 1.12 13.22
C ASP A 133 -11.48 1.97 13.25
N LYS A 134 -11.49 3.01 14.08
CA LYS A 134 -12.63 3.92 14.26
C LYS A 134 -12.85 4.81 13.02
N VAL A 135 -11.82 4.99 12.21
CA VAL A 135 -11.84 5.75 10.95
C VAL A 135 -12.26 4.86 9.80
N TYR A 136 -11.67 3.66 9.66
CA TYR A 136 -11.90 2.73 8.53
C TYR A 136 -13.38 2.47 8.21
N LYS A 137 -14.22 2.30 9.24
CA LYS A 137 -15.67 2.06 9.07
C LYS A 137 -16.42 3.20 8.36
N HIS A 138 -15.82 4.39 8.29
CA HIS A 138 -16.38 5.57 7.63
C HIS A 138 -15.84 5.78 6.21
N LEU A 139 -14.89 4.95 5.78
CA LEU A 139 -14.21 5.11 4.50
C LEU A 139 -14.83 4.24 3.41
N ILE A 140 -14.65 4.69 2.18
CA ILE A 140 -14.78 3.89 0.95
C ILE A 140 -13.38 3.78 0.36
N GLY A 141 -12.98 2.56 0.06
CA GLY A 141 -11.76 2.27 -0.66
C GLY A 141 -12.02 2.14 -2.16
N LYS A 142 -11.04 2.54 -2.96
CA LYS A 142 -10.98 2.28 -4.40
C LYS A 142 -9.58 1.79 -4.75
N VAL A 143 -9.50 0.74 -5.56
CA VAL A 143 -8.22 0.19 -6.03
C VAL A 143 -8.27 0.04 -7.55
N VAL A 144 -7.16 0.40 -8.21
CA VAL A 144 -6.93 0.09 -9.63
C VAL A 144 -5.85 -0.97 -9.70
N VAL A 145 -6.15 -2.06 -10.38
CA VAL A 145 -5.22 -3.18 -10.57
C VAL A 145 -4.92 -3.38 -12.05
N ASP A 146 -3.71 -3.86 -12.32
CA ASP A 146 -3.24 -4.21 -13.66
C ASP A 146 -3.67 -5.63 -14.02
N LYS A 147 -4.26 -5.79 -15.21
CA LYS A 147 -4.75 -7.07 -15.75
C LYS A 147 -3.67 -7.85 -16.50
N THR A 148 -2.60 -7.19 -16.92
CA THR A 148 -1.57 -7.74 -17.81
C THR A 148 -0.36 -8.24 -17.03
N ALA A 149 0.06 -7.46 -16.05
CA ALA A 149 1.01 -7.88 -15.03
C ALA A 149 0.29 -7.68 -13.69
N PRO A 150 -0.03 -8.71 -12.90
CA PRO A 150 -0.75 -8.49 -11.65
C PRO A 150 -0.02 -7.51 -10.71
N GLY A 151 -0.77 -6.60 -10.08
CA GLY A 151 -0.26 -5.61 -9.13
C GLY A 151 -1.22 -4.43 -8.92
N ILE A 152 -1.07 -3.75 -7.78
CA ILE A 152 -1.83 -2.54 -7.45
C ILE A 152 -1.15 -1.33 -8.12
N LEU A 153 -1.92 -0.56 -8.89
CA LEU A 153 -1.48 0.66 -9.58
C LEU A 153 -1.93 1.94 -8.86
N ASN A 154 -3.07 1.88 -8.17
CA ASN A 154 -3.61 3.00 -7.41
C ASN A 154 -4.42 2.48 -6.23
N TYR A 155 -4.34 3.17 -5.10
CA TYR A 155 -5.13 2.90 -3.92
C TYR A 155 -5.65 4.22 -3.35
N GLU A 156 -6.94 4.30 -3.06
CA GLU A 156 -7.59 5.49 -2.54
C GLU A 156 -8.51 5.11 -1.38
N MET A 157 -8.51 5.93 -0.34
CA MET A 157 -9.49 5.87 0.73
C MET A 157 -10.08 7.25 0.99
N VAL A 158 -11.41 7.34 0.95
CA VAL A 158 -12.12 8.60 1.15
C VAL A 158 -13.27 8.47 2.15
N ALA A 159 -13.51 9.53 2.91
CA ALA A 159 -14.74 9.68 3.67
C ALA A 159 -15.77 10.45 2.84
N GLU A 160 -16.82 9.77 2.37
CA GLU A 160 -17.88 10.41 1.56
C GLU A 160 -18.71 11.44 2.36
N LYS A 161 -18.69 11.35 3.69
CA LYS A 161 -19.46 12.21 4.60
C LYS A 161 -18.66 12.50 5.87
N PRO A 162 -18.84 13.69 6.48
CA PRO A 162 -18.28 13.99 7.80
C PRO A 162 -18.73 12.97 8.87
N PHE A 163 -17.82 12.61 9.77
CA PHE A 163 -18.08 11.64 10.84
C PHE A 163 -17.36 12.02 12.13
N LYS A 164 -17.74 11.37 13.24
CA LYS A 164 -17.12 11.56 14.56
C LYS A 164 -16.44 10.25 14.99
N PRO A 165 -15.10 10.14 14.92
CA PRO A 165 -14.41 8.93 15.39
C PRO A 165 -14.46 8.80 16.92
N MET A 166 -14.65 9.92 17.64
CA MET A 166 -14.77 10.01 19.10
C MET A 166 -15.60 11.25 19.50
N PRO A 167 -16.13 11.36 20.74
CA PRO A 167 -17.05 12.43 21.13
C PRO A 167 -16.53 13.87 20.94
N VAL A 168 -15.23 14.07 21.13
CA VAL A 168 -14.56 15.39 21.09
C VAL A 168 -13.92 15.71 19.73
N ALA A 169 -14.09 14.85 18.72
CA ALA A 169 -13.51 15.04 17.39
C ALA A 169 -14.54 14.84 16.28
N LYS A 170 -14.43 15.64 15.22
CA LYS A 170 -15.19 15.48 13.98
C LYS A 170 -14.24 15.61 12.80
N ILE A 171 -14.25 14.60 11.93
CA ILE A 171 -13.59 14.65 10.63
C ILE A 171 -14.61 15.18 9.62
N LYS A 172 -14.23 16.23 8.91
CA LYS A 172 -15.02 16.86 7.83
C LYS A 172 -14.61 16.30 6.47
N GLN A 173 -13.31 16.13 6.25
CA GLN A 173 -12.73 15.54 5.06
C GLN A 173 -11.63 14.58 5.47
N PHE A 174 -11.59 13.43 4.81
CA PHE A 174 -10.47 12.49 4.85
C PHE A 174 -10.30 11.95 3.44
N GLU A 175 -9.08 12.05 2.95
CA GLU A 175 -8.67 11.57 1.64
C GLU A 175 -7.24 11.07 1.73
N MET A 176 -7.04 9.84 1.30
CA MET A 176 -5.72 9.25 1.13
C MET A 176 -5.64 8.73 -0.31
N LYS A 177 -4.62 9.14 -1.04
CA LYS A 177 -4.38 8.73 -2.42
C LYS A 177 -2.96 8.22 -2.56
N VAL A 178 -2.84 7.04 -3.16
CA VAL A 178 -1.58 6.38 -3.43
C VAL A 178 -1.47 6.14 -4.93
N ALA A 179 -0.39 6.62 -5.52
CA ALA A 179 0.01 6.27 -6.88
C ALA A 179 1.17 5.28 -6.83
N CYS A 180 1.06 4.22 -7.61
CA CYS A 180 2.07 3.17 -7.69
C CYS A 180 2.70 3.12 -9.09
N ASP A 181 3.96 2.68 -9.14
CA ASP A 181 4.64 2.36 -10.39
C ASP A 181 5.47 1.09 -10.24
N ARG A 182 5.93 0.53 -11.36
CA ARG A 182 6.73 -0.69 -11.40
C ARG A 182 8.17 -0.40 -11.02
N ALA A 183 8.68 -1.14 -10.06
CA ALA A 183 10.11 -1.26 -9.84
C ALA A 183 10.74 -2.13 -10.95
N PRO A 184 12.08 -2.08 -11.14
CA PRO A 184 12.78 -2.89 -12.15
C PRO A 184 12.57 -4.41 -12.03
N ASP A 185 12.21 -4.92 -10.85
CA ASP A 185 11.92 -6.34 -10.61
C ASP A 185 10.46 -6.73 -10.92
N GLY A 186 9.63 -5.78 -11.35
CA GLY A 186 8.24 -5.99 -11.70
C GLY A 186 7.24 -5.81 -10.56
N ARG A 187 7.66 -5.67 -9.29
CA ARG A 187 6.74 -5.33 -8.20
C ARG A 187 6.26 -3.88 -8.32
N THR A 188 5.11 -3.55 -7.73
CA THR A 188 4.65 -2.17 -7.66
C THR A 188 5.05 -1.51 -6.35
N HIS A 189 5.59 -0.30 -6.43
CA HIS A 189 5.99 0.52 -5.30
C HIS A 189 5.22 1.83 -5.30
N VAL A 190 5.07 2.42 -4.11
CA VAL A 190 4.49 3.75 -3.92
C VAL A 190 5.42 4.77 -4.55
N VAL A 191 4.87 5.60 -5.44
CA VAL A 191 5.55 6.79 -6.01
C VAL A 191 5.06 8.05 -5.31
N SER A 192 3.77 8.11 -4.98
CA SER A 192 3.22 9.18 -4.15
C SER A 192 2.20 8.66 -3.15
N LEU A 193 2.20 9.29 -1.98
CA LEU A 193 1.16 9.18 -0.98
C LEU A 193 0.74 10.60 -0.60
N ASP A 194 -0.51 10.93 -0.88
CA ASP A 194 -1.12 12.21 -0.56
C ASP A 194 -2.21 11.97 0.49
N VAL A 195 -2.13 12.65 1.63
CA VAL A 195 -3.10 12.56 2.72
C VAL A 195 -3.64 13.94 3.02
N THR A 196 -4.96 14.10 2.97
CA THR A 196 -5.64 15.34 3.35
C THR A 196 -6.67 15.03 4.43
N VAL A 197 -6.55 15.72 5.57
CA VAL A 197 -7.48 15.59 6.69
C VAL A 197 -7.91 16.97 7.14
N GLU A 198 -9.21 17.19 7.18
CA GLU A 198 -9.81 18.38 7.77
C GLU A 198 -10.78 18.00 8.87
N GLY A 199 -10.76 18.74 9.97
CA GLY A 199 -11.62 18.40 11.09
C GLY A 199 -11.64 19.43 12.19
N SER A 200 -12.14 18.98 13.33
CA SER A 200 -12.09 19.74 14.58
C SER A 200 -11.95 18.79 15.76
N ALA A 201 -11.11 19.15 16.72
CA ALA A 201 -10.94 18.46 17.99
C ALA A 201 -10.92 19.48 19.13
N MET A 202 -11.57 19.18 20.26
CA MET A 202 -11.65 20.08 21.42
C MET A 202 -12.07 21.52 21.04
N MET A 203 -13.07 21.64 20.16
CA MET A 203 -13.59 22.91 19.60
C MET A 203 -12.61 23.73 18.73
N LYS A 204 -11.40 23.23 18.46
CA LYS A 204 -10.45 23.85 17.53
C LYS A 204 -10.51 23.14 16.18
N SER A 205 -10.54 23.92 15.09
CA SER A 205 -10.45 23.36 13.74
C SER A 205 -8.99 23.06 13.39
N PHE A 206 -8.78 22.05 12.57
CA PHE A 206 -7.48 21.71 11.99
C PHE A 206 -7.67 21.35 10.52
N SER A 207 -6.62 21.57 9.74
CA SER A 207 -6.48 21.17 8.35
C SER A 207 -5.03 20.76 8.18
N GLN A 208 -4.80 19.60 7.57
CA GLN A 208 -3.47 19.08 7.31
C GLN A 208 -3.47 18.45 5.91
N SER A 209 -2.44 18.79 5.13
CA SER A 209 -2.13 18.12 3.88
C SER A 209 -0.68 17.66 3.94
N ASP A 210 -0.48 16.35 3.85
CA ASP A 210 0.82 15.71 3.84
C ASP A 210 1.02 15.02 2.49
N ARG A 211 2.18 15.23 1.89
CA ARG A 211 2.60 14.55 0.67
C ARG A 211 3.93 13.85 0.88
N GLN A 212 3.99 12.60 0.44
CA GLN A 212 5.22 11.82 0.34
C GLN A 212 5.47 11.47 -1.11
N LEU A 213 6.73 11.56 -1.54
CA LEU A 213 7.18 11.12 -2.85
C LEU A 213 8.38 10.21 -2.69
N ILE A 214 8.36 9.08 -3.38
CA ILE A 214 9.48 8.15 -3.44
C ILE A 214 10.12 8.24 -4.82
N SER A 215 11.45 8.31 -4.85
CA SER A 215 12.21 8.46 -6.08
C SER A 215 13.60 7.83 -5.97
N ASN A 216 14.37 7.84 -7.06
CA ASN A 216 15.76 7.38 -7.09
C ASN A 216 15.95 5.95 -6.56
N LEU A 217 15.01 5.06 -6.90
CA LEU A 217 15.08 3.63 -6.57
C LEU A 217 16.37 3.01 -7.10
N THR A 218 17.14 2.43 -6.20
CA THR A 218 18.40 1.74 -6.49
C THR A 218 18.35 0.35 -5.88
N PRO A 219 18.39 -0.74 -6.67
CA PRO A 219 18.39 -2.08 -6.12
C PRO A 219 19.67 -2.32 -5.31
N ILE A 220 19.53 -2.95 -4.15
CA ILE A 220 20.64 -3.31 -3.27
C ILE A 220 21.16 -4.69 -3.72
N PRO A 221 22.39 -4.78 -4.24
CA PRO A 221 22.93 -6.04 -4.74
C PRO A 221 23.00 -7.11 -3.63
N ASN A 222 22.67 -8.35 -3.99
CA ASN A 222 22.79 -9.52 -3.10
C ASN A 222 21.94 -9.46 -1.83
N SER A 223 20.89 -8.63 -1.77
CA SER A 223 19.98 -8.56 -0.61
C SER A 223 19.10 -9.81 -0.42
N GLY A 224 19.17 -10.78 -1.34
CA GLY A 224 18.24 -11.90 -1.42
C GLY A 224 16.84 -11.49 -1.87
N THR A 225 15.98 -12.47 -2.15
CA THR A 225 14.52 -12.31 -2.24
C THR A 225 13.97 -12.34 -0.82
N GLY A 226 14.14 -11.25 -0.08
CA GLY A 226 13.84 -11.22 1.34
C GLY A 226 12.36 -10.94 1.60
N SER A 227 11.57 -11.98 1.84
CA SER A 227 10.42 -11.87 2.74
C SER A 227 10.97 -11.63 4.15
N ARG A 228 10.63 -10.50 4.77
CA ARG A 228 10.73 -10.36 6.23
C ARG A 228 9.34 -10.53 6.82
#